data_AF-A0A1C6HD30-F1
#
_entry.id   AF-A0A1C6HD30-F1
#
_cell.length_a   1.000
_cell.length_b   1.000
_cell.length_c   1.000
_cell.angle_alpha   90.00
_cell.angle_beta   90.00
_cell.angle_gamma   90.00
#
_symmetry.space_group_name_H-M   'P 1'
#
loop_
_entity.id
_entity.type
_entity.pdbx_description
1 polymer ?
#
loop_
_entity_poly.entity_id
_entity_poly.type
_entity_poly.pdbx_seq_one_letter_code
_entity_poly.pdbx_strand_id
1 'polypeptide(L)'
;MGRNPIKENQNPYFRARKQAAEWDARLESRERASELIGIAAYTLADYELGNVKRVPADKVLIMADLYNAPWLLSNYCKNECPICGFLPLATEEKNICSVTVRLLKALREDELENMKNQLLEISQDGKIRDDEVEAVRKISEYLDGIAEVISEFKIMSDKALKGK
;
A
#
# COMPACT_ATOMS: atom_id res chain seq x y z
N MET A 1 -9.15 30.89 19.59
CA MET A 1 -7.76 30.69 20.06
C MET A 1 -7.33 29.31 19.65
N GLY A 2 -6.52 29.23 18.59
CA GLY A 2 -6.10 28.00 17.96
C GLY A 2 -5.23 27.18 18.88
N ARG A 3 -5.66 25.95 19.19
CA ARG A 3 -4.78 24.96 19.79
C ARG A 3 -3.69 24.65 18.77
N ASN A 4 -2.46 24.79 19.20
CA ASN A 4 -1.24 24.45 18.47
C ASN A 4 -1.36 23.11 17.72
N PRO A 5 -0.66 22.99 16.58
CA PRO A 5 -0.85 21.91 15.62
C PRO A 5 -0.61 20.58 16.31
N ILE A 6 -1.64 19.75 16.32
CA ILE A 6 -1.51 18.34 16.69
C ILE A 6 -0.45 17.79 15.74
N LYS A 7 0.71 17.46 16.34
CA LYS A 7 1.89 16.73 15.83
C LYS A 7 1.87 16.53 14.33
N GLU A 8 2.85 17.08 13.62
CA GLU A 8 3.34 16.65 12.30
C GLU A 8 2.85 15.23 11.94
N ASN A 9 1.65 15.15 11.35
CA ASN A 9 0.76 14.00 11.60
C ASN A 9 1.07 12.94 10.55
N GLN A 10 1.46 11.74 11.00
CA GLN A 10 1.84 10.58 10.19
C GLN A 10 0.68 10.01 9.34
N ASN A 11 -0.44 10.72 9.24
CA ASN A 11 -1.61 10.26 8.51
C ASN A 11 -1.31 10.20 6.99
N PRO A 12 -1.60 9.06 6.33
CA PRO A 12 -1.27 8.84 4.93
C PRO A 12 -1.94 9.86 3.99
N TYR A 13 -3.17 10.29 4.28
CA TYR A 13 -3.91 11.26 3.45
C TYR A 13 -3.30 12.66 3.51
N PHE A 14 -2.88 13.10 4.72
CA PHE A 14 -2.23 14.39 4.89
C PHE A 14 -0.86 14.41 4.18
N ARG A 15 -0.07 13.35 4.37
CA ARG A 15 1.24 13.19 3.73
C ARG A 15 1.11 13.22 2.20
N ALA A 16 0.18 12.45 1.65
CA ALA A 16 -0.06 12.40 0.21
C ALA A 16 -0.43 13.78 -0.36
N ARG A 17 -1.33 14.52 0.30
CA ARG A 17 -1.70 15.87 -0.14
C ARG A 17 -0.51 16.84 -0.08
N LYS A 18 0.30 16.80 0.98
CA LYS A 18 1.46 17.69 1.11
C LYS A 18 2.54 17.42 0.07
N GLN A 19 2.77 16.16 -0.27
CA GLN A 19 3.64 15.80 -1.41
C GLN A 19 3.05 16.31 -2.73
N ALA A 20 1.74 16.20 -2.92
CA ALA A 20 1.09 16.69 -4.12
C ALA A 20 1.12 18.22 -4.25
N ALA A 21 1.10 18.94 -3.13
CA ALA A 21 1.22 20.39 -3.10
C ALA A 21 2.57 20.92 -3.61
N GLU A 22 3.62 20.09 -3.67
CA GLU A 22 4.93 20.47 -4.23
C GLU A 22 4.85 20.76 -5.74
N TRP A 23 3.89 20.15 -6.45
CA TRP A 23 3.70 20.32 -7.90
C TRP A 23 2.33 20.87 -8.29
N ASP A 24 1.31 20.82 -7.43
CA ASP A 24 0.02 21.49 -7.62
C ASP A 24 -0.35 22.39 -6.44
N ALA A 25 -0.17 23.70 -6.61
CA ALA A 25 -0.47 24.71 -5.59
C ALA A 25 -1.93 24.73 -5.12
N ARG A 26 -2.87 24.15 -5.89
CA ARG A 26 -4.27 24.03 -5.47
C ARG A 26 -4.44 23.08 -4.28
N LEU A 27 -3.50 22.17 -4.06
CA LEU A 27 -3.54 21.17 -3.00
C LEU A 27 -2.91 21.65 -1.68
N GLU A 28 -2.31 22.85 -1.67
CA GLU A 28 -1.68 23.43 -0.49
C GLU A 28 -2.68 23.69 0.65
N SER A 29 -3.84 24.24 0.30
CA SER A 29 -4.98 24.53 1.18
C SER A 29 -5.96 23.36 1.20
N ARG A 30 -6.50 23.07 2.40
CA ARG A 30 -7.52 22.03 2.59
C ARG A 30 -8.82 22.40 1.88
N GLU A 31 -9.15 23.68 1.86
CA GLU A 31 -10.36 24.21 1.24
C GLU A 31 -10.38 23.86 -0.25
N ARG A 32 -9.34 24.26 -1.00
CA ARG A 32 -9.23 23.97 -2.42
C ARG A 32 -9.09 22.48 -2.72
N ALA A 33 -8.33 21.74 -1.91
CA ALA A 33 -8.23 20.29 -2.08
C ALA A 33 -9.59 19.60 -1.89
N SER A 34 -10.38 20.03 -0.91
CA SER A 34 -11.71 19.46 -0.65
C SER A 34 -12.70 19.71 -1.80
N GLU A 35 -12.62 20.88 -2.44
CA GLU A 35 -13.40 21.20 -3.65
C GLU A 35 -13.06 20.25 -4.80
N LEU A 36 -11.77 20.00 -5.04
CA LEU A 36 -11.33 19.08 -6.11
C LEU A 36 -11.72 17.62 -5.84
N ILE A 37 -11.79 17.20 -4.58
CA ILE A 37 -12.22 15.86 -4.17
C ILE A 37 -13.76 15.74 -4.14
N GLY A 38 -14.47 16.87 -4.12
CA GLY A 38 -15.93 16.92 -4.01
C GLY A 38 -16.43 16.54 -2.61
N ILE A 39 -15.78 17.05 -1.57
CA ILE A 39 -16.18 16.89 -0.16
C ILE A 39 -16.09 18.23 0.57
N ALA A 40 -16.70 18.33 1.76
CA ALA A 40 -16.55 19.52 2.57
C ALA A 40 -15.16 19.60 3.22
N ALA A 41 -14.63 20.82 3.38
CA ALA A 41 -13.31 21.05 3.97
C ALA A 41 -13.14 20.44 5.37
N TYR A 42 -14.21 20.46 6.19
CA TYR A 42 -14.18 19.83 7.52
C TYR A 42 -14.07 18.31 7.42
N THR A 43 -14.72 17.68 6.42
CA THR A 43 -14.64 16.23 6.19
C THR A 43 -13.23 15.81 5.79
N LEU A 44 -12.58 16.60 4.92
CA LEU A 44 -11.17 16.38 4.59
C LEU A 44 -10.27 16.52 5.83
N ALA A 45 -10.54 17.51 6.69
CA ALA A 45 -9.81 17.67 7.94
C ALA A 45 -9.99 16.46 8.86
N ASP A 46 -11.19 15.89 8.96
CA ASP A 46 -11.45 14.68 9.75
C ASP A 46 -10.68 13.46 9.22
N TYR A 47 -10.56 13.31 7.90
CA TYR A 47 -9.76 12.24 7.29
C TYR A 47 -8.27 12.40 7.61
N GLU A 48 -7.72 13.60 7.47
CA GLU A 48 -6.30 13.90 7.73
C GLU A 48 -5.92 13.85 9.21
N LEU A 49 -6.87 14.15 10.10
CA LEU A 49 -6.68 14.08 11.55
C LEU A 49 -6.88 12.66 12.08
N GLY A 50 -7.44 11.74 11.29
CA GLY A 50 -7.77 10.38 11.72
C GLY A 50 -8.97 10.32 12.66
N ASN A 51 -9.87 11.31 12.59
CA ASN A 51 -11.10 11.34 13.40
C ASN A 51 -12.13 10.31 12.91
N VAL A 52 -12.00 9.86 11.66
CA VAL A 52 -12.90 8.88 11.05
C VAL A 52 -12.27 7.49 11.13
N LYS A 53 -13.07 6.49 11.50
CA LYS A 53 -12.64 5.09 11.58
C LYS A 53 -12.17 4.52 10.23
N ARG A 54 -12.74 5.01 9.13
CA ARG A 54 -12.44 4.58 7.75
C ARG A 54 -12.83 5.67 6.76
N VAL A 55 -11.95 5.96 5.82
CA VAL A 55 -12.31 6.83 4.68
C VAL A 55 -13.09 6.02 3.64
N PRO A 56 -14.17 6.57 3.05
CA PRO A 56 -14.88 5.90 1.97
C PRO A 56 -13.95 5.58 0.79
N ALA A 57 -14.02 4.35 0.27
CA ALA A 57 -13.08 3.86 -0.75
C ALA A 57 -13.12 4.67 -2.05
N ASP A 58 -14.29 5.19 -2.44
CA ASP A 58 -14.45 6.09 -3.58
C ASP A 58 -13.64 7.38 -3.42
N LYS A 59 -13.59 7.93 -2.20
CA LYS A 59 -12.81 9.14 -1.90
C LYS A 59 -11.32 8.86 -1.90
N VAL A 60 -10.90 7.67 -1.44
CA VAL A 60 -9.49 7.26 -1.49
C VAL A 60 -9.01 7.10 -2.93
N LEU A 61 -9.85 6.55 -3.82
CA LEU A 61 -9.54 6.47 -5.26
C LEU A 61 -9.32 7.87 -5.86
N ILE A 62 -10.25 8.80 -5.63
CA ILE A 62 -10.13 10.18 -6.11
C ILE A 62 -8.87 10.85 -5.56
N MET A 63 -8.56 10.67 -4.26
CA MET A 63 -7.35 11.22 -3.65
C MET A 63 -6.07 10.62 -4.24
N ALA A 64 -6.01 9.30 -4.45
CA ALA A 64 -4.83 8.65 -5.00
C ALA A 64 -4.52 9.13 -6.43
N ASP A 65 -5.56 9.36 -7.24
CA ASP A 65 -5.41 9.91 -8.58
C ASP A 65 -5.06 11.41 -8.55
N LEU A 66 -5.81 12.21 -7.79
CA LEU A 66 -5.58 13.66 -7.68
C LEU A 66 -4.19 14.00 -7.12
N TYR A 67 -3.70 13.22 -6.14
CA TYR A 67 -2.41 13.43 -5.50
C TYR A 67 -1.26 12.71 -6.21
N ASN A 68 -1.53 11.99 -7.29
CA ASN A 68 -0.57 11.10 -7.96
C ASN A 68 0.17 10.18 -6.97
N ALA A 69 -0.58 9.61 -6.02
CA ALA A 69 -0.07 8.84 -4.88
C ALA A 69 -0.66 7.41 -4.88
N PRO A 70 -0.21 6.51 -5.77
CA PRO A 70 -0.74 5.15 -5.88
C PRO A 70 -0.54 4.32 -4.60
N TRP A 71 0.51 4.60 -3.83
CA TRP A 71 0.78 3.97 -2.53
C TRP A 71 -0.37 4.16 -1.52
N LEU A 72 -1.19 5.21 -1.68
CA LEU A 72 -2.35 5.47 -0.83
C LEU A 72 -3.42 4.37 -0.94
N LEU A 73 -3.60 3.81 -2.14
CA LEU A 73 -4.51 2.68 -2.38
C LEU A 73 -4.03 1.42 -1.66
N SER A 74 -2.75 1.10 -1.80
CA SER A 74 -2.14 -0.05 -1.14
C SER A 74 -2.19 0.09 0.38
N ASN A 75 -1.94 1.29 0.89
CA ASN A 75 -2.06 1.60 2.32
C ASN A 75 -3.51 1.43 2.81
N TYR A 76 -4.51 1.89 2.06
CA TYR A 76 -5.92 1.68 2.40
C TYR A 76 -6.29 0.20 2.41
N CYS A 77 -5.87 -0.56 1.39
CA CYS A 77 -6.14 -1.99 1.30
C CYS A 77 -5.54 -2.77 2.45
N LYS A 78 -4.32 -2.43 2.89
CA LYS A 78 -3.63 -3.10 4.00
C LYS A 78 -4.21 -2.74 5.37
N ASN A 79 -4.48 -1.45 5.61
CA ASN A 79 -4.71 -0.95 6.97
C ASN A 79 -6.19 -0.62 7.27
N GLU A 80 -7.01 -0.30 6.26
CA GLU A 80 -8.39 0.20 6.47
C GLU A 80 -9.47 -0.70 5.86
N CYS A 81 -9.16 -1.40 4.77
CA CYS A 81 -10.12 -2.22 4.04
C CYS A 81 -10.60 -3.42 4.88
N PRO A 82 -11.92 -3.61 5.06
CA PRO A 82 -12.45 -4.75 5.83
C PRO A 82 -12.29 -6.09 5.12
N ILE A 83 -12.03 -6.07 3.80
CA ILE A 83 -11.98 -7.26 2.95
C ILE A 83 -10.54 -7.75 2.81
N CYS A 84 -9.59 -6.83 2.65
CA CYS A 84 -8.24 -7.12 2.16
C CYS A 84 -7.12 -6.81 3.17
N GLY A 85 -7.43 -6.55 4.45
CA GLY A 85 -6.45 -6.10 5.45
C GLY A 85 -5.32 -7.09 5.77
N PHE A 86 -5.39 -8.32 5.25
CA PHE A 86 -4.34 -9.34 5.37
C PHE A 86 -3.44 -9.44 4.13
N LEU A 87 -3.71 -8.68 3.06
CA LEU A 87 -2.88 -8.75 1.85
C LEU A 87 -1.48 -8.19 2.13
N PRO A 88 -0.41 -8.90 1.73
CA PRO A 88 0.97 -8.44 1.87
C PRO A 88 1.27 -7.35 0.82
N LEU A 89 0.77 -6.15 1.09
CA LEU A 89 0.96 -4.99 0.22
C LEU A 89 2.01 -4.05 0.80
N ALA A 90 2.84 -3.51 -0.08
CA ALA A 90 3.71 -2.41 0.23
C ALA A 90 2.88 -1.13 0.38
N THR A 91 3.19 -0.36 1.41
CA THR A 91 2.49 0.89 1.73
C THR A 91 3.34 2.12 1.44
N GLU A 92 4.54 1.92 0.91
CA GLU A 92 5.50 2.99 0.65
C GLU A 92 6.09 2.87 -0.74
N GLU A 93 6.41 4.03 -1.31
CA GLU A 93 7.14 4.12 -2.56
C GLU A 93 8.63 3.88 -2.33
N LYS A 94 9.24 3.09 -3.23
CA LYS A 94 10.67 2.79 -3.22
C LYS A 94 11.28 3.07 -4.59
N ASN A 95 12.58 3.36 -4.61
CA ASN A 95 13.29 3.61 -5.87
C ASN A 95 13.55 2.30 -6.62
N ILE A 96 13.74 2.41 -7.94
CA ILE A 96 13.90 1.24 -8.82
C ILE A 96 15.06 0.34 -8.45
N CYS A 97 16.18 0.90 -7.99
CA CYS A 97 17.35 0.12 -7.58
C CYS A 97 17.01 -0.78 -6.38
N SER A 98 16.34 -0.21 -5.37
CA SER A 98 15.97 -0.93 -4.15
C SER A 98 14.93 -2.02 -4.42
N VAL A 99 13.92 -1.73 -5.24
CA VAL A 99 12.90 -2.71 -5.63
C VAL A 99 13.53 -3.83 -6.46
N THR A 100 14.43 -3.51 -7.40
CA THR A 100 15.11 -4.51 -8.23
C THR A 100 15.95 -5.45 -7.39
N VAL A 101 16.76 -4.94 -6.45
CA VAL A 101 17.57 -5.79 -5.56
C VAL A 101 16.69 -6.67 -4.68
N ARG A 102 15.61 -6.13 -4.11
CA ARG A 102 14.64 -6.91 -3.32
C ARG A 102 14.00 -8.00 -4.16
N LEU A 103 13.64 -7.71 -5.41
CA LEU A 103 13.02 -8.66 -6.33
C LEU A 103 13.98 -9.79 -6.70
N LEU A 104 15.24 -9.46 -7.03
CA LEU A 104 16.27 -10.46 -7.33
C LEU A 104 16.57 -11.36 -6.11
N LYS A 105 16.56 -10.79 -4.90
CA LYS A 105 16.71 -11.57 -3.66
C LYS A 105 15.51 -12.49 -3.43
N ALA A 106 14.31 -11.99 -3.65
CA ALA A 106 13.07 -12.75 -3.47
C ALA A 106 12.96 -13.90 -4.49
N LEU A 107 13.39 -13.68 -5.73
CA LEU A 107 13.38 -14.66 -6.82
C LEU A 107 14.69 -15.45 -6.93
N ARG A 108 15.42 -15.64 -5.83
CA ARG A 108 16.65 -16.43 -5.83
C ARG A 108 16.34 -17.88 -6.18
N GLU A 109 17.07 -18.42 -7.15
CA GLU A 109 16.84 -19.76 -7.71
C GLU A 109 16.83 -20.85 -6.64
N ASP A 110 17.79 -20.85 -5.71
CA ASP A 110 17.88 -21.84 -4.64
C ASP A 110 16.63 -21.88 -3.75
N GLU A 111 16.06 -20.72 -3.41
CA GLU A 111 14.87 -20.60 -2.56
C GLU A 111 13.62 -21.03 -3.32
N LEU A 112 13.51 -20.63 -4.59
CA LEU A 112 12.42 -21.02 -5.47
C LEU A 112 12.40 -22.53 -5.70
N GLU A 113 13.55 -23.14 -5.94
CA GLU A 113 13.68 -24.57 -6.17
C GLU A 113 13.34 -25.37 -4.90
N ASN A 114 13.81 -24.90 -3.73
CA ASN A 114 13.45 -25.50 -2.44
C ASN A 114 11.93 -25.45 -2.20
N MET A 115 11.31 -24.28 -2.37
CA MET A 115 9.86 -24.12 -2.26
C MET A 115 9.10 -25.02 -3.25
N LYS A 116 9.56 -25.12 -4.51
CA LYS A 116 8.94 -25.96 -5.54
C LYS A 116 8.93 -27.43 -5.12
N ASN A 117 10.06 -27.92 -4.60
CA ASN A 117 10.18 -29.31 -4.14
C ASN A 117 9.27 -29.59 -2.94
N GLN A 118 9.20 -28.66 -1.97
CA GLN A 118 8.29 -28.80 -0.82
C GLN A 118 6.80 -28.79 -1.24
N LEU A 119 6.42 -27.91 -2.18
CA LEU A 119 5.06 -27.89 -2.73
C LEU A 119 4.73 -29.21 -3.45
N LEU A 120 5.68 -29.75 -4.21
CA LEU A 120 5.50 -31.03 -4.90
C LEU A 120 5.28 -32.16 -3.89
N GLU A 121 6.07 -32.22 -2.82
CA GLU A 121 5.92 -33.23 -1.74
C GLU A 121 4.57 -33.13 -1.03
N ILE A 122 4.16 -31.93 -0.61
CA ILE A 122 2.88 -31.71 0.09
C ILE A 122 1.68 -32.00 -0.84
N SER A 123 1.81 -31.73 -2.14
CA SER A 123 0.69 -31.88 -3.08
C SER A 123 0.43 -33.32 -3.54
N GLN A 124 1.27 -34.30 -3.16
CA GLN A 124 1.22 -35.66 -3.73
C GLN A 124 -0.10 -36.40 -3.46
N ASP A 125 -0.68 -36.21 -2.28
CA ASP A 125 -1.92 -36.87 -1.87
C ASP A 125 -3.16 -35.95 -1.96
N GLY A 126 -2.95 -34.69 -2.39
CA GLY A 126 -3.97 -33.66 -2.52
C GLY A 126 -4.55 -33.16 -1.20
N LYS A 127 -3.92 -33.44 -0.05
CA LYS A 127 -4.42 -33.05 1.28
C LYS A 127 -3.29 -32.49 2.13
N ILE A 128 -3.54 -31.36 2.78
CA ILE A 128 -2.60 -30.84 3.78
C ILE A 128 -2.81 -31.61 5.08
N ARG A 129 -1.81 -32.38 5.51
CA ARG A 129 -1.79 -33.10 6.78
C ARG A 129 -1.30 -32.19 7.92
N ASP A 130 -1.63 -32.53 9.16
CA ASP A 130 -1.26 -31.72 10.34
C ASP A 130 0.25 -31.51 10.49
N ASP A 131 1.06 -32.50 10.09
CA ASP A 131 2.53 -32.44 10.07
C ASP A 131 3.10 -31.55 8.94
N GLU A 132 2.30 -31.23 7.93
CA GLU A 132 2.69 -30.41 6.78
C GLU A 132 2.30 -28.94 6.96
N VAL A 133 1.42 -28.62 7.92
CA VAL A 133 0.93 -27.25 8.18
C VAL A 133 2.08 -26.27 8.38
N GLU A 134 3.13 -26.66 9.08
CA GLU A 134 4.30 -25.80 9.32
C GLU A 134 5.10 -25.54 8.03
N ALA A 135 5.18 -26.53 7.13
CA ALA A 135 5.83 -26.36 5.84
C ALA A 135 5.00 -25.45 4.92
N VAL A 136 3.68 -25.65 4.88
CA VAL A 136 2.73 -24.78 4.16
C VAL A 136 2.81 -23.34 4.67
N ARG A 137 2.90 -23.14 5.98
CA ARG A 137 3.05 -21.81 6.59
C ARG A 137 4.30 -21.09 6.09
N LYS A 138 5.45 -21.78 6.09
CA LYS A 138 6.72 -21.21 5.58
C LYS A 138 6.64 -20.84 4.09
N ILE A 139 6.02 -21.70 3.28
CA ILE A 139 5.80 -21.42 1.86
C ILE A 139 4.90 -20.19 1.68
N SER A 140 3.82 -20.09 2.47
CA SER A 140 2.92 -18.93 2.45
C SER A 140 3.67 -17.64 2.81
N GLU A 141 4.47 -17.65 3.88
CA GLU A 141 5.26 -16.48 4.30
C GLU A 141 6.26 -16.04 3.23
N TYR A 142 6.89 -16.99 2.55
CA TYR A 142 7.80 -16.70 1.45
C TYR A 142 7.07 -16.09 0.23
N LEU A 143 5.91 -16.64 -0.14
CA LEU A 143 5.06 -16.09 -1.20
C LEU A 143 4.53 -14.70 -0.86
N ASP A 144 4.16 -14.47 0.41
CA ASP A 144 3.73 -13.16 0.89
C ASP A 144 4.85 -12.13 0.77
N GLY A 145 6.09 -12.52 1.07
CA GLY A 145 7.27 -11.68 0.87
C GLY A 145 7.48 -11.30 -0.61
N ILE A 146 7.31 -12.26 -1.53
CA ILE A 146 7.37 -12.00 -2.98
C ILE A 146 6.24 -11.05 -3.39
N ALA A 147 5.02 -11.28 -2.93
CA ALA A 147 3.86 -10.46 -3.24
C ALA A 147 4.03 -9.01 -2.78
N GLU A 148 4.63 -8.79 -1.60
CA GLU A 148 4.96 -7.46 -1.12
C GLU A 148 5.94 -6.76 -2.08
N VAL A 149 7.03 -7.42 -2.49
CA VAL A 149 8.01 -6.82 -3.41
C VAL A 149 7.39 -6.54 -4.79
N ILE A 150 6.53 -7.42 -5.30
CA ILE A 150 5.78 -7.18 -6.54
C ILE A 150 4.88 -5.94 -6.40
N SER A 151 4.23 -5.77 -5.24
CA SER A 151 3.40 -4.59 -5.01
C SER A 151 4.21 -3.28 -4.94
N GLU A 152 5.45 -3.32 -4.41
CA GLU A 152 6.38 -2.18 -4.47
C GLU A 152 6.70 -1.80 -5.92
N PHE A 153 6.98 -2.81 -6.75
CA PHE A 153 7.26 -2.60 -8.17
C PHE A 153 6.06 -2.00 -8.91
N LYS A 154 4.83 -2.45 -8.59
CA LYS A 154 3.60 -1.89 -9.16
C LYS A 154 3.41 -0.42 -8.77
N ILE A 155 3.57 -0.06 -7.51
CA ILE A 155 3.45 1.33 -7.04
C ILE A 155 4.43 2.24 -7.80
N MET A 156 5.68 1.82 -7.92
CA MET A 156 6.71 2.55 -8.67
C MET A 156 6.35 2.69 -10.16
N SER A 157 5.92 1.58 -10.78
CA SER A 157 5.58 1.55 -12.21
C SER A 157 4.37 2.44 -12.53
N ASP A 158 3.32 2.37 -11.72
CA ASP A 158 2.11 3.17 -11.89
C ASP A 158 2.41 4.67 -11.84
N LYS A 159 3.27 5.10 -10.92
CA LYS A 159 3.69 6.51 -10.83
C LYS A 159 4.48 6.95 -12.07
N ALA A 160 5.40 6.11 -12.56
CA ALA A 160 6.18 6.41 -13.76
C ALA A 160 5.32 6.45 -15.03
N LEU A 161 4.29 5.61 -15.11
CA LEU A 161 3.38 5.52 -16.26
C LEU A 161 2.30 6.60 -16.25
N LYS A 162 1.82 7.05 -15.07
CA LYS A 162 0.88 8.17 -14.93
C LYS A 162 1.50 9.55 -15.25
N GLY A 163 2.83 9.65 -15.25
CA GLY A 163 3.56 10.87 -15.59
C GLY A 163 3.74 11.13 -17.10
N LYS A 164 3.10 10.34 -17.96
CA LYS A 164 3.05 10.50 -19.42
C LYS A 164 1.61 10.69 -19.89
#